data_AF-A0A3N5QRR7-F1
#
_entry.id   AF-A0A3N5QRR7-F1
#
_cell.length_a   1.000
_cell.length_b   1.000
_cell.length_c   1.000
_cell.angle_alpha   90.00
_cell.angle_beta   90.00
_cell.angle_gamma   90.00
#
_symmetry.space_group_name_H-M   'P 1'
#
loop_
_entity.id
_entity.type
_entity.pdbx_description
1 polymer ?
#
loop_
_entity_poly.entity_id
_entity_poly.type
_entity_poly.pdbx_seq_one_letter_code
_entity_poly.pdbx_strand_id
1 'polypeptide(L)'
;MKKQKNSSIVRSKTRKEPSSKFTALRSEFYSAVAEILQNARWNSYRALNFTMVEAYWNIGRIIVEEEQQGKERAEYGRRLLIELSVRLTQEFGKGYNTSNLRYMRQFYLAYPIYHAVRDKSGTDQAVQLGASEPVESFSIRDALRPELRWTRYRLLLRAEKPETRT
;
A
#
# COMPACT_ATOMS: atom_id res chain seq x y z
N MET A 1 64.69 57.17 -19.20
CA MET A 1 65.72 56.54 -20.06
C MET A 1 65.51 55.02 -20.10
N LYS A 2 65.67 54.45 -21.29
CA LYS A 2 65.48 53.02 -21.65
C LYS A 2 66.46 52.07 -20.96
N LYS A 3 66.03 50.81 -20.76
CA LYS A 3 66.69 49.49 -21.01
C LYS A 3 65.96 48.44 -20.14
N GLN A 4 65.16 47.48 -20.64
CA GLN A 4 65.33 46.37 -21.59
C GLN A 4 66.15 45.17 -21.05
N LYS A 5 65.55 43.98 -21.21
CA LYS A 5 66.09 42.59 -21.20
C LYS A 5 66.39 42.00 -19.81
N ASN A 6 66.18 40.71 -19.53
CA ASN A 6 65.59 39.56 -20.21
C ASN A 6 65.52 38.41 -19.19
N SER A 7 64.55 37.51 -19.39
CA SER A 7 64.63 36.04 -19.26
C SER A 7 65.40 35.44 -18.09
N SER A 8 64.68 34.65 -17.27
CA SER A 8 65.13 33.28 -16.96
C SER A 8 63.93 32.39 -16.69
N ILE A 9 63.63 31.59 -17.72
CA ILE A 9 62.81 30.39 -17.68
C ILE A 9 63.44 29.40 -16.71
N VAL A 10 62.69 28.93 -15.70
CA VAL A 10 62.92 27.62 -15.08
C VAL A 10 61.58 26.88 -14.91
N ARG A 11 61.34 26.01 -15.89
CA ARG A 11 60.81 24.63 -15.78
C ARG A 11 59.52 24.38 -14.98
N SER A 12 58.46 24.21 -15.77
CA SER A 12 57.64 23.00 -15.84
C SER A 12 57.18 22.33 -14.53
N LYS A 13 55.88 22.47 -14.26
CA LYS A 13 54.95 21.33 -14.15
C LYS A 13 53.52 21.88 -14.09
N THR A 14 52.96 22.19 -15.25
CA THR A 14 51.52 22.19 -15.40
C THR A 14 51.06 20.75 -15.17
N ARG A 15 50.59 20.47 -13.95
CA ARG A 15 49.84 19.26 -13.64
C ARG A 15 48.64 19.25 -14.59
N LYS A 16 48.68 18.41 -15.62
CA LYS A 16 47.51 18.09 -16.41
C LYS A 16 46.49 17.49 -15.45
N GLU A 17 45.50 18.28 -15.06
CA GLU A 17 44.25 17.74 -14.52
C GLU A 17 43.75 16.70 -15.53
N PRO A 18 43.48 15.46 -15.10
CA PRO A 18 43.03 14.43 -16.03
C PRO A 18 41.70 14.88 -16.61
N SER A 19 41.71 15.00 -17.94
CA SER A 19 40.56 15.25 -18.81
C SER A 19 39.28 14.64 -18.23
N SER A 20 38.31 15.50 -17.96
CA SER A 20 36.90 15.14 -17.77
C SER A 20 36.47 14.14 -18.85
N LYS A 21 36.43 12.86 -18.50
CA LYS A 21 35.85 11.78 -19.31
C LYS A 21 34.47 11.40 -18.81
N PHE A 22 33.70 12.37 -18.29
CA PHE A 22 32.26 12.23 -18.28
C PHE A 22 31.74 12.76 -19.61
N THR A 23 31.71 11.88 -20.62
CA THR A 23 30.89 12.11 -21.81
C THR A 23 29.50 12.48 -21.33
N ALA A 24 29.05 13.70 -21.62
CA ALA A 24 27.72 14.16 -21.25
C ALA A 24 26.71 13.10 -21.71
N LEU A 25 26.06 12.42 -20.76
CA LEU A 25 25.11 11.36 -21.07
C LEU A 25 24.03 11.97 -21.96
N ARG A 26 23.71 11.34 -23.11
CA ARG A 26 22.62 11.83 -23.95
C ARG A 26 21.34 11.86 -23.11
N SER A 27 20.67 13.01 -23.08
CA SER A 27 19.50 13.25 -22.24
C SER A 27 18.38 12.24 -22.50
N GLU A 28 18.19 11.84 -23.77
CA GLU A 28 17.16 10.84 -24.11
C GLU A 28 17.50 9.46 -23.53
N PHE A 29 18.78 9.07 -23.55
CA PHE A 29 19.23 7.79 -23.01
C PHE A 29 19.06 7.73 -21.49
N TYR A 30 19.45 8.80 -20.77
CA TYR A 30 19.21 8.90 -19.33
C TYR A 30 17.71 8.82 -19.01
N SER A 31 16.90 9.59 -19.73
CA SER A 31 15.45 9.65 -19.53
C SER A 31 14.79 8.29 -19.72
N ALA A 32 15.16 7.54 -20.76
CA ALA A 32 14.62 6.20 -21.01
C ALA A 32 14.94 5.21 -19.87
N VAL A 33 16.18 5.21 -19.36
CA VAL A 33 16.56 4.36 -18.22
C VAL A 33 15.83 4.78 -16.95
N ALA A 34 15.74 6.09 -16.71
CA ALA A 34 15.02 6.63 -15.55
C ALA A 34 13.52 6.29 -15.60
N GLU A 35 12.90 6.31 -16.77
CA GLU A 35 11.49 5.94 -16.98
C GLU A 35 11.26 4.46 -16.66
N ILE A 36 12.12 3.55 -17.14
CA ILE A 36 12.02 2.11 -16.82
C ILE A 36 12.08 1.89 -15.30
N LEU A 37 13.03 2.54 -14.62
CA LEU A 37 13.18 2.42 -13.17
C LEU A 37 11.98 3.00 -12.42
N GLN A 38 11.45 4.12 -12.88
CA GLN A 38 10.24 4.72 -12.31
C GLN A 38 9.05 3.77 -12.48
N ASN A 39 8.80 3.28 -13.69
CA ASN A 39 7.69 2.37 -13.98
C ASN A 39 7.77 1.08 -13.16
N ALA A 40 8.95 0.49 -13.02
CA ALA A 40 9.17 -0.67 -12.17
C ALA A 40 8.81 -0.39 -10.71
N ARG A 41 9.26 0.75 -10.15
CA ARG A 41 8.91 1.17 -8.79
C ARG A 41 7.41 1.39 -8.62
N TRP A 42 6.78 2.12 -9.55
CA TRP A 42 5.34 2.38 -9.54
C TRP A 42 4.53 1.09 -9.57
N ASN A 43 4.90 0.12 -10.40
CA ASN A 43 4.25 -1.18 -10.48
C ASN A 43 4.38 -1.96 -9.16
N SER A 44 5.59 -2.05 -8.61
CA SER A 44 5.81 -2.71 -7.32
C SER A 44 5.04 -2.05 -6.18
N TYR A 45 5.01 -0.72 -6.12
CA TYR A 45 4.23 0.00 -5.11
C TYR A 45 2.73 -0.28 -5.24
N ARG A 46 2.17 -0.29 -6.47
CA ARG A 46 0.76 -0.61 -6.68
C ARG A 46 0.41 -2.02 -6.22
N ALA A 47 1.21 -3.01 -6.62
CA ALA A 47 1.00 -4.40 -6.21
C ALA A 47 1.04 -4.55 -4.68
N LEU A 48 2.08 -4.02 -4.03
CA LEU A 48 2.21 -4.06 -2.58
C LEU A 48 1.08 -3.31 -1.86
N ASN A 49 0.70 -2.13 -2.35
CA ASN A 49 -0.39 -1.35 -1.75
C ASN A 49 -1.71 -2.14 -1.76
N PHE A 50 -2.03 -2.77 -2.90
CA PHE A 50 -3.23 -3.58 -3.01
C PHE A 50 -3.20 -4.79 -2.06
N THR A 51 -2.12 -5.57 -2.07
CA THR A 51 -1.97 -6.73 -1.17
C THR A 51 -2.09 -6.34 0.31
N MET A 52 -1.52 -5.20 0.70
CA MET A 52 -1.63 -4.72 2.08
C MET A 52 -3.06 -4.28 2.45
N VAL A 53 -3.76 -3.61 1.52
CA VAL A 53 -5.16 -3.20 1.73
C VAL A 53 -6.06 -4.43 1.86
N GLU A 54 -5.87 -5.43 1.01
CA GLU A 54 -6.57 -6.72 1.10
C GLU A 54 -6.27 -7.44 2.43
N ALA A 55 -5.02 -7.47 2.86
CA ALA A 55 -4.64 -8.06 4.15
C ALA A 55 -5.35 -7.36 5.33
N TYR A 56 -5.39 -6.02 5.33
CA TYR A 56 -6.07 -5.26 6.38
C TYR A 56 -7.58 -5.46 6.39
N TRP A 57 -8.20 -5.61 5.23
CA TRP A 57 -9.62 -5.98 5.13
C TRP A 57 -9.87 -7.37 5.72
N ASN A 58 -9.04 -8.35 5.37
CA ASN A 58 -9.14 -9.72 5.89
C ASN A 58 -8.91 -9.81 7.40
N ILE A 59 -7.96 -9.05 7.95
CA ILE A 59 -7.77 -8.95 9.41
C ILE A 59 -9.03 -8.39 10.06
N GLY A 60 -9.64 -7.34 9.47
CA GLY A 60 -10.91 -6.81 9.94
C GLY A 60 -12.04 -7.84 9.96
N ARG A 61 -12.14 -8.68 8.92
CA ARG A 61 -13.10 -9.79 8.85
C ARG A 61 -12.92 -10.77 9.99
N ILE A 62 -11.70 -11.27 10.19
CA ILE A 62 -11.39 -12.25 11.25
C ILE A 62 -11.71 -11.68 12.63
N ILE A 63 -11.38 -10.41 12.89
CA ILE A 63 -11.72 -9.75 14.16
C ILE A 63 -13.24 -9.74 14.38
N VAL A 64 -14.03 -9.37 13.37
CA VAL A 64 -15.50 -9.32 13.50
C VAL A 64 -16.11 -10.70 13.69
N GLU A 65 -15.62 -11.70 12.96
CA GLU A 65 -16.07 -13.11 13.10
C GLU A 65 -15.77 -13.65 14.51
N GLU A 66 -14.60 -13.32 15.07
CA GLU A 66 -14.23 -13.71 16.43
C GLU A 66 -15.08 -12.99 17.49
N GLU A 67 -15.30 -11.67 17.34
CA GLU A 67 -16.14 -10.88 18.25
C GLU A 67 -17.59 -11.38 18.29
N GLN A 68 -18.13 -11.89 17.17
CA GLN A 68 -19.50 -12.42 17.07
C GLN A 68 -19.71 -13.73 17.84
N GLN A 69 -18.65 -14.51 18.06
CA GLN A 69 -18.69 -15.75 18.84
C GLN A 69 -18.67 -15.50 20.36
N GLY A 70 -18.33 -14.28 20.79
CA GLY A 70 -18.29 -13.87 22.20
C GLY A 70 -19.66 -13.48 22.76
N LYS A 71 -19.97 -13.95 23.98
CA LYS A 71 -21.25 -13.68 24.69
C LYS A 71 -21.35 -12.25 25.28
N GLU A 72 -20.23 -11.57 25.54
CA GLU A 72 -20.17 -10.18 26.05
C GLU A 72 -19.44 -9.25 25.05
N ARG A 73 -20.17 -8.81 24.03
CA ARG A 73 -19.62 -8.23 22.78
C ARG A 73 -18.67 -7.03 22.96
N ALA A 74 -18.94 -6.14 23.92
CA ALA A 74 -18.18 -4.88 24.04
C ALA A 74 -16.83 -5.05 24.76
N GLU A 75 -16.84 -5.64 25.96
CA GLU A 75 -15.62 -5.86 26.75
C GLU A 75 -14.73 -6.95 26.14
N TYR A 76 -15.33 -8.01 25.57
CA TYR A 76 -14.59 -9.06 24.87
C TYR A 76 -13.82 -8.51 23.66
N GLY A 77 -14.48 -7.75 22.77
CA GLY A 77 -13.83 -7.16 21.60
C GLY A 77 -12.71 -6.18 21.97
N ARG A 78 -12.90 -5.40 23.05
CA ARG A 78 -11.84 -4.51 23.56
C ARG A 78 -10.61 -5.29 23.99
N ARG A 79 -10.79 -6.37 24.77
CA ARG A 79 -9.70 -7.22 25.24
C ARG A 79 -9.00 -7.94 24.09
N LEU A 80 -9.77 -8.51 23.15
CA LEU A 80 -9.25 -9.15 21.94
C LEU A 80 -8.29 -8.23 21.18
N LEU A 81 -8.68 -6.98 20.94
CA LEU A 81 -7.85 -6.01 20.22
C LEU A 81 -6.58 -5.63 20.98
N ILE A 82 -6.63 -5.58 22.32
CA ILE A 82 -5.44 -5.32 23.15
C ILE A 82 -4.47 -6.49 23.03
N GLU A 83 -4.94 -7.71 23.27
CA GLU A 83 -4.12 -8.92 23.21
C GLU A 83 -3.50 -9.12 21.82
N LEU A 84 -4.30 -8.95 20.77
CA LEU A 84 -3.85 -9.03 19.39
C LEU A 84 -2.79 -7.97 19.08
N SER A 85 -2.95 -6.75 19.60
CA SER A 85 -1.99 -5.68 19.38
C SER A 85 -0.62 -5.96 19.99
N VAL A 86 -0.59 -6.56 21.19
CA VAL A 86 0.67 -6.92 21.87
C VAL A 86 1.41 -7.97 21.05
N ARG A 87 0.73 -9.08 20.69
CA ARG A 87 1.35 -10.20 19.96
C ARG A 87 1.82 -9.78 18.57
N LEU A 88 0.96 -9.12 17.79
CA LEU A 88 1.32 -8.70 16.44
C LEU A 88 2.42 -7.63 16.43
N THR A 89 2.45 -6.73 17.41
CA THR A 89 3.54 -5.74 17.49
C THR A 89 4.86 -6.41 17.86
N GLN A 90 4.84 -7.45 18.69
CA GLN A 90 6.03 -8.22 19.04
C GLN A 90 6.59 -9.00 17.84
N GLU A 91 5.73 -9.59 17.02
CA GLU A 91 6.14 -10.43 15.89
C GLU A 91 6.42 -9.65 14.61
N PHE A 92 5.56 -8.68 14.26
CA PHE A 92 5.60 -7.95 12.99
C PHE A 92 6.03 -6.48 13.13
N GLY A 93 6.24 -6.00 14.36
CA GLY A 93 6.74 -4.65 14.62
C GLY A 93 5.67 -3.55 14.53
N LYS A 94 6.11 -2.35 14.14
CA LYS A 94 5.27 -1.14 14.15
C LYS A 94 4.11 -1.26 13.17
N GLY A 95 2.93 -0.84 13.61
CA GLY A 95 1.73 -0.77 12.77
C GLY A 95 0.56 -1.59 13.30
N TYR A 96 0.76 -2.48 14.27
CA TYR A 96 -0.30 -3.35 14.79
C TYR A 96 -0.81 -2.92 16.17
N ASN A 97 -0.78 -1.63 16.49
CA ASN A 97 -1.38 -1.13 17.72
C ASN A 97 -2.90 -1.27 17.71
N THR A 98 -3.51 -1.21 18.90
CA THR A 98 -4.96 -1.35 19.09
C THR A 98 -5.76 -0.39 18.21
N SER A 99 -5.27 0.83 18.00
CA SER A 99 -5.92 1.83 17.14
C SER A 99 -5.95 1.40 15.67
N ASN A 100 -4.87 0.84 15.15
CA ASN A 100 -4.82 0.37 13.77
C ASN A 100 -5.70 -0.87 13.58
N LEU A 101 -5.74 -1.79 14.54
CA LEU A 101 -6.64 -2.93 14.52
C LEU A 101 -8.12 -2.52 14.56
N ARG A 102 -8.47 -1.47 15.33
CA ARG A 102 -9.82 -0.86 15.26
C ARG A 102 -10.14 -0.33 13.86
N TYR A 103 -9.17 0.32 13.18
CA TYR A 103 -9.38 0.77 11.81
C TYR A 103 -9.56 -0.41 10.85
N MET A 104 -8.81 -1.51 10.99
CA MET A 104 -9.01 -2.72 10.17
C MET A 104 -10.40 -3.32 10.38
N ARG A 105 -10.86 -3.41 11.63
CA ARG A 105 -12.22 -3.85 11.96
C ARG A 105 -13.28 -2.95 11.32
N GLN A 106 -13.13 -1.63 11.47
CA GLN A 106 -14.04 -0.66 10.85
C GLN A 106 -14.01 -0.74 9.32
N PHE A 107 -12.84 -1.01 8.75
CA PHE A 107 -12.67 -1.12 7.31
C PHE A 107 -13.50 -2.28 6.75
N TYR A 108 -13.46 -3.45 7.38
CA TYR A 108 -14.31 -4.57 6.99
C TYR A 108 -15.81 -4.23 7.11
N LEU A 109 -16.22 -3.58 8.21
CA LEU A 109 -17.62 -3.19 8.43
C LEU A 109 -18.11 -2.10 7.45
N ALA A 110 -17.22 -1.23 6.99
CA ALA A 110 -17.54 -0.16 6.05
C ALA A 110 -17.61 -0.65 4.59
N TYR A 111 -16.81 -1.66 4.25
CA TYR A 111 -16.71 -2.24 2.91
C TYR A 111 -17.02 -3.75 2.93
N PRO A 112 -18.23 -4.18 3.34
CA PRO A 112 -18.61 -5.59 3.31
C PRO A 112 -18.75 -6.06 1.85
N ILE A 113 -18.10 -7.15 1.49
CA ILE A 113 -18.24 -7.76 0.16
C ILE A 113 -19.48 -8.64 0.19
N TYR A 114 -20.52 -8.24 -0.53
CA TYR A 114 -21.86 -8.84 -0.48
C TYR A 114 -21.95 -10.30 -0.95
N HIS A 115 -20.89 -10.86 -1.56
CA HIS A 115 -20.90 -12.23 -2.10
C HIS A 115 -20.36 -13.30 -1.12
N ALA A 116 -19.44 -12.96 -0.21
CA ALA A 116 -18.89 -13.94 0.74
C ALA A 116 -19.92 -14.41 1.80
N VAL A 117 -20.96 -13.61 2.05
CA VAL A 117 -22.01 -13.92 3.04
C VAL A 117 -23.18 -14.71 2.43
N ARG A 118 -23.40 -14.62 1.10
CA ARG A 118 -24.50 -15.30 0.40
C ARG A 118 -24.16 -16.70 -0.11
N ASP A 119 -22.89 -17.01 -0.35
CA ASP A 119 -22.48 -18.36 -0.78
C ASP A 119 -22.70 -19.45 0.26
N LYS A 120 -23.04 -19.09 1.51
CA LYS A 120 -23.41 -20.06 2.56
C LYS A 120 -24.91 -20.23 2.77
N SER A 121 -25.79 -19.53 2.03
CA SER A 121 -27.23 -19.53 2.32
C SER A 121 -28.17 -19.68 1.12
N GLY A 122 -27.70 -19.99 -0.09
CA GLY A 122 -28.64 -20.18 -1.20
C GLY A 122 -28.07 -20.69 -2.51
N THR A 123 -27.53 -21.90 -2.53
CA THR A 123 -27.14 -22.57 -3.80
C THR A 123 -27.57 -24.03 -3.87
N ASP A 124 -28.67 -24.41 -3.21
CA ASP A 124 -29.32 -25.70 -3.45
C ASP A 124 -30.57 -25.61 -4.36
N GLN A 125 -31.06 -24.41 -4.71
CA GLN A 125 -32.29 -24.27 -5.51
C GLN A 125 -32.13 -23.67 -6.93
N ALA A 126 -30.93 -23.23 -7.32
CA ALA A 126 -30.71 -22.61 -8.64
C ALA A 126 -30.18 -23.58 -9.71
N VAL A 127 -30.06 -24.88 -9.43
CA VAL A 127 -29.53 -25.87 -10.39
C VAL A 127 -30.60 -26.37 -11.39
N GLN A 128 -31.88 -25.97 -11.25
CA GLN A 128 -32.97 -26.55 -12.06
C GLN A 128 -33.38 -25.74 -13.31
N LEU A 129 -32.91 -24.50 -13.50
CA LEU A 129 -33.29 -23.68 -14.66
C LEU A 129 -32.02 -23.08 -15.27
N GLY A 130 -31.57 -23.69 -16.37
CA GLY A 130 -30.29 -23.42 -17.05
C GLY A 130 -30.13 -22.01 -17.61
N ALA A 131 -30.01 -21.03 -16.73
CA ALA A 131 -29.55 -19.68 -17.02
C ALA A 131 -28.17 -19.52 -16.37
N SER A 132 -27.14 -20.03 -17.04
CA SER A 132 -25.75 -19.72 -16.71
C SER A 132 -25.39 -18.35 -17.28
N GLU A 133 -25.91 -17.29 -16.68
CA GLU A 133 -25.22 -16.00 -16.75
C GLU A 133 -23.94 -16.14 -15.91
N PRO A 134 -22.78 -15.73 -16.41
CA PRO A 134 -21.56 -15.77 -15.62
C PRO A 134 -21.78 -14.85 -14.43
N VAL A 135 -21.88 -15.43 -13.23
CA VAL A 135 -21.84 -14.67 -11.98
C VAL A 135 -20.45 -14.05 -11.94
N GLU A 136 -20.33 -12.81 -12.43
CA GLU A 136 -19.08 -12.06 -12.34
C GLU A 136 -18.69 -12.04 -10.87
N SER A 137 -17.59 -12.72 -10.55
CA SER A 137 -17.07 -12.79 -9.20
C SER A 137 -16.68 -11.36 -8.80
N PHE A 138 -17.52 -10.70 -8.01
CA PHE A 138 -17.22 -9.37 -7.48
C PHE A 138 -16.00 -9.50 -6.59
N SER A 139 -14.84 -9.17 -7.15
CA SER A 139 -13.55 -9.36 -6.50
C SER A 139 -13.39 -8.27 -5.44
N ILE A 140 -12.58 -8.53 -4.40
CA ILE A 140 -12.11 -7.49 -3.47
C ILE A 140 -11.57 -6.27 -4.25
N ARG A 141 -11.05 -6.48 -5.47
CA ARG A 141 -10.59 -5.44 -6.41
C ARG A 141 -11.66 -4.46 -6.86
N ASP A 142 -12.93 -4.88 -6.92
CA ASP A 142 -14.03 -4.05 -7.38
C ASP A 142 -14.59 -3.20 -6.23
N ALA A 143 -14.54 -3.73 -5.01
CA ALA A 143 -14.92 -3.03 -3.78
C ALA A 143 -13.82 -2.10 -3.25
N LEU A 144 -12.54 -2.45 -3.45
CA LEU A 144 -11.39 -1.71 -2.96
C LEU A 144 -10.64 -1.07 -4.12
N ARG A 145 -10.51 0.27 -4.11
CA ARG A 145 -9.67 0.99 -5.06
C ARG A 145 -8.20 0.62 -4.87
N PRO A 146 -7.55 -0.07 -5.84
CA PRO A 146 -6.17 -0.55 -5.73
C PRO A 146 -5.13 0.59 -5.77
N GLU A 147 -5.52 1.78 -6.22
CA GLU A 147 -4.66 2.96 -6.26
C GLU A 147 -4.51 3.63 -4.89
N LEU A 148 -5.37 3.29 -3.93
CA LEU A 148 -5.41 3.92 -2.62
C LEU A 148 -4.56 3.15 -1.62
N ARG A 149 -3.60 3.87 -1.03
CA ARG A 149 -2.81 3.38 0.11
C ARG A 149 -3.66 3.27 1.38
N TRP A 150 -3.29 2.38 2.29
CA TRP A 150 -3.91 2.26 3.62
C TRP A 150 -4.07 3.58 4.36
N THR A 151 -3.06 4.46 4.29
CA THR A 151 -3.14 5.80 4.90
C THR A 151 -4.35 6.60 4.39
N ARG A 152 -4.72 6.45 3.12
CA ARG A 152 -5.89 7.12 2.54
C ARG A 152 -7.18 6.50 3.03
N TYR A 153 -7.28 5.17 3.10
CA TYR A 153 -8.46 4.50 3.70
C TYR A 153 -8.67 4.92 5.15
N ARG A 154 -7.60 5.05 5.94
CA ARG A 154 -7.71 5.59 7.31
C ARG A 154 -8.22 7.02 7.37
N LEU A 155 -7.95 7.85 6.36
CA LEU A 155 -8.50 9.21 6.29
C LEU A 155 -9.99 9.16 5.91
N LEU A 156 -10.38 8.29 4.98
CA LEU A 156 -11.79 8.09 4.61
C LEU A 156 -12.61 7.62 5.82
N LEU A 157 -12.13 6.59 6.53
CA LEU A 157 -12.76 6.07 7.75
C LEU A 157 -12.83 7.09 8.90
N ARG A 158 -12.00 8.15 8.87
CA ARG A 158 -12.08 9.27 9.83
C ARG A 158 -13.08 10.34 9.41
N ALA A 159 -13.23 10.55 8.10
CA ALA A 159 -14.09 11.58 7.53
C ALA A 159 -15.55 11.10 7.43
N GLU A 160 -15.76 9.80 7.22
CA GLU A 160 -17.07 9.15 7.29
C GLU A 160 -17.55 9.10 8.74
N LYS A 161 -18.19 10.18 9.19
CA LYS A 161 -19.04 10.16 10.37
C LYS A 161 -20.29 9.31 10.05
N PRO A 162 -20.81 8.51 10.99
CA PRO A 162 -21.98 7.64 10.78
C PRO A 162 -23.30 8.40 10.45
N GLU A 163 -23.29 9.73 10.49
CA GLU A 163 -24.45 10.62 10.36
C GLU A 163 -25.00 10.77 8.92
N THR A 164 -24.31 10.28 7.87
CA THR A 164 -24.73 10.50 6.47
C THR A 164 -25.22 9.26 5.75
N ARG A 165 -25.72 8.25 6.47
CA ARG A 165 -26.44 7.11 5.89
C ARG A 165 -27.95 7.31 6.09
N THR A 166 -28.54 8.18 5.27
CA THR A 166 -29.99 8.28 5.04
C THR A 166 -30.25 8.09 3.56
#